data_AF-R8YS42-F1
#
_entry.id   AF-R8YS42-F1
#
_cell.length_a   1.000
_cell.length_b   1.000
_cell.length_c   1.000
_cell.angle_alpha   90.00
_cell.angle_beta   90.00
_cell.angle_gamma   90.00
#
_symmetry.space_group_name_H-M   'P 1'
#
loop_
_entity.id
_entity.type
_entity.pdbx_description
1 polymer ?
#
loop_
_entity_poly.entity_id
_entity_poly.type
_entity_poly.pdbx_seq_one_letter_code
_entity_poly.pdbx_strand_id
1 'polypeptide(L)'
;MTLSIAKVYATDLFSGTISFKDNHWYLSRCSITKDDYLVKAPEHIIDKFRQLEQKRETYWVSLLADADYQENDILVLKVKEIDEIHLKTSCHLLDAFEDIENRE
;
A
#
# COMPACT_ATOMS: atom_id res chain seq x y z
N MET A 1 33.58 -4.44 -14.80
CA MET A 1 32.89 -3.16 -14.51
C MET A 1 31.59 -3.55 -13.82
N THR A 2 31.59 -3.60 -12.48
CA THR A 2 30.40 -3.92 -11.70
C THR A 2 29.46 -2.74 -11.77
N LEU A 3 28.32 -2.93 -12.42
CA LEU A 3 27.23 -1.97 -12.43
C LEU A 3 26.64 -1.96 -11.02
N SER A 4 27.16 -1.10 -10.15
CA SER A 4 26.49 -0.80 -8.88
C SER A 4 25.19 -0.10 -9.23
N ILE A 5 24.08 -0.86 -9.20
CA ILE A 5 22.74 -0.28 -9.25
C ILE A 5 22.65 0.63 -8.03
N ALA A 6 22.70 1.94 -8.25
CA ALA A 6 22.48 2.89 -7.19
C ALA A 6 21.10 2.57 -6.60
N LYS A 7 21.04 2.14 -5.33
CA LYS A 7 19.78 2.08 -4.60
C LYS A 7 19.22 3.50 -4.58
N VAL A 8 18.22 3.75 -5.41
CA VAL A 8 17.50 5.02 -5.40
C VAL A 8 16.64 5.01 -4.14
N TYR A 9 17.10 5.73 -3.12
CA TYR A 9 16.31 6.01 -1.91
C TYR A 9 15.47 7.26 -2.18
N ALA A 10 14.26 7.08 -2.70
CA ALA A 10 13.29 8.15 -2.78
C ALA A 10 12.26 7.98 -1.65
N THR A 11 12.09 9.03 -0.85
CA THR A 11 10.91 9.18 0.00
C THR A 11 9.81 9.80 -0.85
N ASP A 12 8.66 9.16 -0.91
CA ASP A 12 7.50 9.65 -1.66
C ASP A 12 6.19 9.31 -0.93
N LEU A 13 5.08 9.83 -1.44
CA LEU A 13 3.74 9.48 -1.01
C LEU A 13 3.22 8.28 -1.81
N PHE A 14 2.86 7.22 -1.09
CA PHE A 14 2.31 5.99 -1.64
C PHE A 14 0.84 5.89 -1.26
N SER A 15 -0.04 6.17 -2.22
CA SER A 15 -1.47 6.00 -2.06
C SER A 15 -1.90 4.58 -2.42
N GLY A 16 -2.65 3.91 -1.54
CA GLY A 16 -3.09 2.55 -1.76
C GLY A 16 -4.00 1.98 -0.67
N THR A 17 -4.50 0.79 -0.92
CA THR A 17 -5.29 0.00 0.04
C THR A 17 -4.36 -0.88 0.86
N ILE A 18 -4.59 -0.95 2.17
CA ILE A 18 -3.83 -1.82 3.07
C ILE A 18 -4.56 -3.15 3.24
N SER A 19 -3.83 -4.26 3.18
CA SER A 19 -4.37 -5.59 3.43
C SER A 19 -3.43 -6.42 4.29
N PHE A 20 -3.98 -7.32 5.11
CA PHE A 20 -3.22 -8.28 5.89
C PHE A 20 -3.35 -9.68 5.26
N LYS A 21 -2.26 -10.20 4.70
CA LYS A 21 -2.20 -11.54 4.09
C LYS A 21 -0.87 -12.21 4.40
N ASP A 22 -0.86 -13.54 4.50
CA ASP A 22 0.34 -14.34 4.79
C ASP A 22 1.16 -13.84 6.00
N ASN A 23 0.45 -13.37 7.03
CA ASN A 23 1.03 -12.79 8.26
C ASN A 23 1.85 -11.50 8.05
N HIS A 24 1.61 -10.78 6.95
CA HIS A 24 2.27 -9.52 6.61
C HIS A 24 1.26 -8.47 6.15
N TRP A 25 1.65 -7.20 6.28
CA TRP A 25 0.88 -6.07 5.75
C TRP A 25 1.38 -5.71 4.37
N TYR A 26 0.45 -5.48 3.45
CA TYR A 26 0.73 -5.06 2.09
C TYR A 26 -0.03 -3.78 1.75
N LEU A 27 0.62 -2.92 0.95
CA LEU A 27 -0.03 -1.80 0.29
C LEU A 27 -0.18 -2.15 -1.19
N SER A 28 -1.42 -2.21 -1.66
CA SER A 28 -1.73 -2.28 -3.09
C SER A 28 -1.97 -0.86 -3.59
N ARG A 29 -1.18 -0.38 -4.55
CA ARG A 29 -1.25 1.02 -5.00
C ARG A 29 -2.56 1.30 -5.72
N CYS A 30 -3.08 2.52 -5.54
CA CYS A 30 -4.24 3.02 -6.30
C CYS A 30 -4.01 3.06 -7.82
N SER A 31 -2.75 3.03 -8.26
CA SER A 31 -2.40 2.97 -9.68
C SER A 31 -2.78 1.63 -10.32
N ILE A 32 -2.85 1.60 -11.65
CA ILE A 32 -3.22 0.40 -12.44
C ILE A 32 -2.16 -0.71 -12.34
N THR A 33 -0.93 -0.39 -11.92
CA THR A 33 0.13 -1.38 -11.73
C THR A 33 -0.16 -2.27 -10.51
N LYS A 34 0.06 -3.58 -10.66
CA LYS A 34 -0.23 -4.60 -9.62
C LYS A 34 0.89 -4.78 -8.60
N ASP A 35 1.66 -3.72 -8.35
CA ASP A 35 2.80 -3.83 -7.46
C ASP A 35 2.31 -3.70 -6.02
N ASP A 36 2.19 -4.85 -5.35
CA ASP A 36 1.96 -4.91 -3.92
C ASP A 36 3.29 -4.68 -3.19
N TYR A 37 3.30 -3.74 -2.26
CA TYR A 37 4.46 -3.43 -1.44
C TYR A 37 4.32 -4.09 -0.08
N LEU A 38 5.33 -4.85 0.34
CA LEU A 38 5.43 -5.30 1.73
C LEU A 38 5.66 -4.09 2.63
N VAL A 39 4.79 -3.90 3.62
CA VAL A 39 4.82 -2.75 4.52
C VAL A 39 5.64 -3.08 5.76
N LYS A 40 6.64 -2.23 6.04
CA LYS A 40 7.36 -2.19 7.31
C LYS A 40 7.11 -0.84 7.96
N ALA A 41 6.46 -0.84 9.11
CA ALA A 41 6.04 0.38 9.80
C ALA A 41 6.24 0.26 11.32
N PRO A 42 6.39 1.38 12.04
CA PRO A 42 6.31 1.41 13.49
C PRO A 42 5.01 0.80 14.02
N GLU A 43 5.05 0.24 15.23
CA GLU A 43 3.92 -0.46 15.85
C GLU A 43 2.63 0.38 15.90
N HIS A 44 2.73 1.67 16.23
CA HIS A 44 1.55 2.56 16.29
C HIS A 44 0.82 2.71 14.92
N ILE A 45 1.54 2.62 13.81
CA ILE A 45 0.96 2.62 12.46
C ILE A 45 0.30 1.26 12.16
N ILE A 46 0.98 0.17 12.52
CA ILE A 46 0.44 -1.20 12.39
C ILE A 46 -0.85 -1.37 13.20
N ASP A 47 -0.91 -0.82 14.41
CA ASP A 47 -2.11 -0.82 15.24
C ASP A 47 -3.25 -0.06 14.58
N LYS A 48 -2.95 1.05 13.91
CA LYS A 48 -3.94 1.81 13.13
C LYS A 48 -4.47 1.00 11.96
N PHE A 49 -3.61 0.31 11.21
CA PHE A 49 -4.04 -0.58 10.13
C PHE A 49 -4.93 -1.72 10.66
N ARG A 50 -4.57 -2.32 11.80
CA ARG A 50 -5.41 -3.35 12.44
C ARG A 50 -6.80 -2.83 12.81
N GLN A 51 -6.89 -1.60 13.32
CA GLN A 51 -8.19 -0.98 13.62
C GLN A 51 -9.02 -0.72 12.36
N LEU A 52 -8.40 -0.33 11.25
CA LEU A 52 -9.09 -0.09 9.99
C LEU A 52 -9.60 -1.41 9.39
N GLU A 53 -8.75 -2.44 9.35
CA GLU A 53 -9.10 -3.79 8.89
C GLU A 53 -10.29 -4.38 9.67
N GLN A 54 -10.30 -4.20 11.00
CA GLN A 54 -11.39 -4.69 11.87
C GLN A 54 -12.74 -4.04 11.58
N LYS A 55 -12.77 -2.81 11.08
CA LYS A 55 -14.01 -2.11 10.75
C LYS A 55 -14.69 -2.64 9.50
N ARG A 56 -13.96 -3.39 8.65
CA ARG A 56 -14.44 -3.92 7.36
C ARG A 56 -15.11 -2.86 6.47
N GLU A 57 -14.67 -1.62 6.58
CA GLU A 57 -15.09 -0.54 5.69
C GLU A 57 -14.08 -0.45 4.53
N THR A 58 -14.52 -0.13 3.32
CA THR A 58 -13.61 0.20 2.22
C THR A 58 -12.81 1.44 2.58
N TYR A 59 -11.49 1.39 2.46
CA TYR A 59 -10.62 2.54 2.71
C TYR A 59 -9.35 2.49 1.86
N TRP A 60 -8.71 3.64 1.70
CA TRP A 60 -7.34 3.73 1.22
C TRP A 60 -6.58 4.78 2.02
N VAL A 61 -5.25 4.71 1.97
CA VAL A 61 -4.34 5.59 2.73
C VAL A 61 -3.31 6.22 1.81
N SER A 62 -2.81 7.40 2.20
CA SER A 62 -1.58 7.99 1.68
C SER A 62 -0.48 7.79 2.73
N LEU A 63 0.62 7.14 2.35
CA LEU A 63 1.74 6.87 3.26
C LEU A 63 3.00 7.59 2.79
N LEU A 64 3.63 8.35 3.67
CA LEU A 64 5.01 8.79 3.44
C LEU A 64 5.95 7.64 3.75
N ALA A 65 6.69 7.17 2.76
CA ALA A 65 7.53 5.99 2.90
C ALA A 65 8.77 6.05 2.02
N ASP A 66 9.79 5.26 2.39
CA ASP A 66 10.91 4.94 1.52
C ASP A 66 10.64 3.61 0.82
N ALA A 67 10.74 3.59 -0.51
CA ALA A 67 10.72 2.35 -1.28
C ALA A 67 12.11 1.72 -1.37
N ASP A 68 12.20 0.41 -1.16
CA ASP A 68 13.44 -0.36 -1.25
C ASP A 68 13.14 -1.74 -1.86
N TYR A 69 14.15 -2.35 -2.50
CA TYR A 69 14.08 -3.72 -3.00
C TYR A 69 14.84 -4.65 -2.05
N GLN A 70 14.24 -5.79 -1.70
CA GLN A 70 14.93 -6.90 -1.01
C GLN A 70 15.53 -7.92 -1.99
N GLU A 71 16.49 -8.74 -1.53
CA GLU A 71 16.91 -9.95 -2.25
C GLU A 71 15.63 -10.80 -2.50
N ASN A 72 15.34 -11.14 -3.76
CA ASN A 72 14.09 -11.72 -4.31
C ASN A 72 13.08 -10.74 -4.93
N ASP A 73 13.47 -9.51 -5.29
CA ASP A 73 12.65 -8.54 -6.04
C ASP A 73 11.33 -8.13 -5.34
N ILE A 74 11.22 -8.39 -4.04
CA ILE A 74 10.09 -7.93 -3.24
C ILE A 74 10.27 -6.43 -2.98
N LEU A 75 9.28 -5.66 -3.45
CA LEU A 75 9.13 -4.24 -3.15
C LEU A 75 8.72 -4.04 -1.69
N VAL A 76 9.50 -3.26 -0.95
CA VAL A 76 9.25 -2.95 0.47
C VAL A 76 9.04 -1.46 0.64
N LEU A 77 7.98 -1.09 1.35
CA LEU A 77 7.77 0.28 1.84
C LEU A 77 8.12 0.37 3.33
N LYS A 78 9.13 1.17 3.64
CA LYS A 78 9.45 1.57 5.02
C LYS A 78 8.65 2.83 5.34
N VAL A 79 7.52 2.64 6.01
CA VAL A 79 6.55 3.70 6.29
C VAL A 79 7.02 4.55 7.46
N LYS A 80 7.01 5.87 7.26
CA LYS A 80 7.37 6.87 8.28
C LYS A 80 6.13 7.39 8.98
N GLU A 81 5.08 7.69 8.20
CA GLU A 81 3.83 8.25 8.69
C GLU A 81 2.64 7.89 7.77
N ILE A 82 1.45 8.00 8.35
CA ILE A 82 0.21 8.04 7.58
C ILE A 82 -0.08 9.52 7.32
N ASP A 83 -0.02 9.92 6.06
CA ASP A 83 -0.30 11.29 5.63
C ASP A 83 -1.82 11.52 5.59
N GLU A 84 -2.57 10.61 4.94
CA GLU A 84 -4.03 10.69 4.84
C GLU A 84 -4.71 9.33 4.96
N ILE A 85 -5.98 9.34 5.41
CA ILE A 85 -6.87 8.18 5.44
C ILE A 85 -8.22 8.57 4.82
N HIS A 86 -8.63 7.84 3.79
CA HIS A 86 -9.89 8.02 3.09
C HIS A 86 -10.81 6.83 3.37
N LEU A 87 -11.95 7.08 4.03
CA LEU A 87 -12.90 6.04 4.43
C LEU A 87 -14.11 6.00 3.49
N LYS A 88 -14.72 4.81 3.36
CA LYS A 88 -15.94 4.55 2.59
C LYS A 88 -15.82 4.91 1.11
N THR A 89 -14.60 4.81 0.59
CA THR A 89 -14.28 5.09 -0.81
C THR A 89 -13.14 4.19 -1.23
N SER A 90 -13.16 3.73 -2.48
CA SER A 90 -12.03 3.04 -3.10
C SER A 90 -11.22 4.02 -3.94
N CYS A 91 -9.92 3.80 -4.03
CA CYS A 91 -9.06 4.50 -4.98
C CYS A 91 -8.71 3.66 -6.21
N HIS A 92 -9.10 2.37 -6.26
CA HIS A 92 -8.80 1.52 -7.40
C HIS A 92 -9.86 1.73 -8.48
N LEU A 93 -9.40 2.11 -9.67
CA LEU A 93 -10.28 2.37 -10.80
C LEU A 93 -11.12 1.13 -11.18
N LEU A 94 -10.58 -0.08 -10.98
CA LEU A 94 -11.28 -1.33 -11.29
C LEU A 94 -12.55 -1.53 -10.45
N ASP A 95 -12.55 -1.08 -9.21
CA ASP A 95 -13.70 -1.19 -8.31
C ASP A 95 -14.89 -0.36 -8.83
N ALA A 96 -14.62 0.73 -9.56
CA ALA A 96 -15.68 1.51 -10.22
C ALA A 96 -16.35 0.76 -11.38
N PHE A 97 -15.71 -0.27 -11.94
CA PHE A 97 -16.26 -1.09 -13.02
C PHE A 97 -17.06 -2.30 -12.50
N GLU A 98 -16.77 -2.81 -11.29
CA GLU A 98 -17.57 -3.89 -10.67
C GLU A 98 -19.03 -3.45 -10.42
N ASP A 99 -19.25 -2.18 -10.13
CA ASP A 99 -20.59 -1.58 -9.98
C ASP A 99 -21.36 -1.49 -11.30
N ILE A 100 -20.68 -1.60 -12.45
CA ILE A 100 -21.27 -1.50 -13.79
C ILE A 100 -21.73 -2.88 -14.26
N GLU A 101 -20.95 -3.94 -14.04
CA GLU A 101 -21.30 -5.31 -14.44
C GLU A 101 -22.48 -5.88 -13.64
N ASN A 102 -22.73 -5.40 -12.42
CA ASN A 102 -23.87 -5.84 -11.59
C ASN A 102 -25.20 -5.12 -11.90
N ARG A 103 -25.27 -4.32 -12.97
CA ARG A 103 -26.47 -3.56 -13.38
C ARG A 103 -27.16 -4.09 -14.66
N GLU A 104 -26.75 -5.23 -15.18
CA GLU A 104 -27.38 -5.90 -16.34
C GLU A 104 -28.32 -7.05 -15.94
#